data_AF-A0AAN8K6D4-F1
#
_entry.id   AF-A0AAN8K6D4-F1
#
_cell.length_a   1.000
_cell.length_b   1.000
_cell.length_c   1.000
_cell.angle_alpha   90.00
_cell.angle_beta   90.00
_cell.angle_gamma   90.00
#
_symmetry.space_group_name_H-M   'P 1'
#
loop_
_entity.id
_entity.type
_entity.pdbx_description
1 polymer ?
#
loop_
_entity_poly.entity_id
_entity_poly.type
_entity_poly.pdbx_seq_one_letter_code
_entity_poly.pdbx_strand_id
1 'polypeptide(L)'
;MHCAMRESQLFIGSFVFNCTRQFSYSCLTVIGQGKNYKYCQLEDLLNFVEVYDLDKDPHEFDNIVNTADQQLIAILKQELFDLSRCSGIACKSLPLNI
;
A
#
# COMPACT_ATOMS: atom_id res chain seq x y z
N MET A 1 6.32 -26.34 8.23
CA MET A 1 6.01 -24.92 8.47
C MET A 1 5.49 -24.38 7.14
N HIS A 2 4.19 -24.05 7.05
CA HIS A 2 3.56 -23.67 5.78
C HIS A 2 2.98 -22.25 5.93
N CYS A 3 3.63 -21.27 5.31
CA CYS A 3 2.99 -19.99 4.98
C CYS A 3 2.06 -20.26 3.79
N ALA A 4 0.76 -19.95 3.93
CA ALA A 4 -0.16 -20.06 2.81
C ALA A 4 -0.26 -18.70 2.12
N MET A 5 0.23 -18.62 0.88
CA MET A 5 -0.02 -17.48 0.00
C MET A 5 -1.52 -17.44 -0.27
N ARG A 6 -2.20 -16.34 0.08
CA ARG A 6 -3.52 -16.06 -0.48
C ARG A 6 -3.32 -15.08 -1.63
N GLU A 7 -3.09 -15.64 -2.82
CA GLU A 7 -3.12 -14.88 -4.06
C GLU A 7 -4.54 -14.35 -4.27
N SER A 8 -4.76 -13.08 -3.94
CA SER A 8 -5.76 -12.29 -4.63
C SER A 8 -5.19 -11.96 -6.00
N GLN A 9 -5.55 -12.79 -6.99
CA GLN A 9 -5.12 -12.63 -8.37
C GLN A 9 -5.39 -11.21 -8.88
N LEU A 10 -4.35 -10.39 -9.05
CA LEU A 10 -4.34 -9.27 -9.99
C LEU A 10 -2.89 -8.87 -10.30
N PHE A 11 -2.59 -8.70 -11.58
CA PHE A 11 -1.29 -8.38 -12.18
C PHE A 11 -0.82 -6.92 -11.94
N ILE A 12 -1.02 -6.40 -10.73
CA ILE A 12 -0.49 -5.12 -10.24
C ILE A 12 -0.13 -5.40 -8.78
N GLY A 13 1.16 -5.34 -8.43
CA GLY A 13 1.76 -5.99 -7.26
C GLY A 13 1.29 -5.51 -5.88
N SER A 14 0.07 -5.85 -5.49
CA SER A 14 -0.43 -5.72 -4.12
C SER A 14 -0.26 -7.05 -3.39
N PHE A 15 0.70 -7.12 -2.47
CA PHE A 15 0.97 -8.29 -1.63
C PHE A 15 0.40 -8.08 -0.23
N VAL A 16 -0.54 -8.93 0.19
CA VAL A 16 -1.02 -8.97 1.58
C VAL A 16 -0.42 -10.21 2.24
N PHE A 17 0.52 -10.00 3.17
CA PHE A 17 1.15 -11.08 3.93
C PHE A 17 0.40 -11.28 5.27
N ASN A 18 -0.16 -12.47 5.49
CA ASN A 18 -0.77 -12.82 6.76
C ASN A 18 -0.02 -14.01 7.38
N CYS A 19 1.00 -13.71 8.20
CA CYS A 19 1.71 -14.68 9.03
C CYS A 19 1.11 -14.65 10.43
N THR A 20 0.87 -15.81 11.06
CA THR A 20 0.23 -15.96 12.38
C THR A 20 1.05 -15.37 13.55
N ARG A 21 1.02 -14.05 13.65
CA ARG A 21 1.24 -13.16 14.80
C ARG A 21 0.48 -11.89 14.41
N GLN A 22 -0.43 -11.38 15.24
CA GLN A 22 -1.29 -10.22 14.94
C GLN A 22 -0.44 -8.99 14.57
N PHE A 23 -0.10 -8.88 13.29
CA PHE A 23 0.52 -7.73 12.65
C PHE A 23 0.10 -7.80 11.18
N SER A 24 -0.90 -7.01 10.80
CA SER A 24 -1.22 -6.80 9.38
C SER A 24 -0.31 -5.71 8.83
N TYR A 25 0.54 -6.09 7.88
CA TYR A 25 1.31 -5.15 7.07
C TYR A 25 0.66 -5.07 5.69
N SER A 26 0.22 -3.87 5.33
CA SER A 26 -0.58 -3.60 4.13
C SER A 26 0.07 -2.50 3.31
N CYS A 27 0.18 -2.70 2.01
CA CYS A 27 0.81 -1.74 1.10
C CYS A 27 -0.08 -1.43 -0.11
N LEU A 28 -0.06 -0.16 -0.53
CA LEU A 28 -0.59 0.35 -1.79
C LEU A 28 0.59 0.83 -2.63
N THR A 29 0.66 0.36 -3.88
CA THR A 29 1.60 0.89 -4.88
C THR A 29 0.81 1.57 -5.98
N VAL A 30 1.16 2.82 -6.27
CA VAL A 30 0.56 3.67 -7.29
C VAL A 30 1.60 3.87 -8.37
N ILE A 31 1.27 3.46 -9.60
CA ILE A 31 2.14 3.64 -10.77
C ILE A 31 1.28 4.22 -11.91
N GLY A 32 1.67 5.37 -12.45
CA GLY A 32 0.98 6.02 -13.56
C GLY A 32 0.52 7.46 -13.26
N GLN A 33 0.01 8.15 -14.30
CA GLN A 33 -0.44 9.55 -14.25
C GLN A 33 0.57 10.56 -13.66
N GLY A 34 1.87 10.27 -13.76
CA GLY A 34 2.94 11.15 -13.25
C GLY A 34 3.11 11.12 -11.73
N LYS A 35 2.55 10.11 -11.05
CA LYS A 35 2.71 9.90 -9.61
C LYS A 35 3.05 8.44 -9.34
N ASN A 36 4.29 8.18 -8.95
CA ASN A 36 4.75 6.85 -8.60
C ASN A 36 5.10 6.82 -7.12
N TYR A 37 4.18 6.27 -6.32
CA TYR A 37 4.32 6.24 -4.86
C TYR A 37 4.02 4.86 -4.30
N LYS A 38 4.67 4.52 -3.20
CA LYS A 38 4.32 3.37 -2.36
C LYS A 38 3.99 3.85 -0.96
N TYR A 39 2.87 3.38 -0.43
CA TYR A 39 2.41 3.61 0.93
C TYR A 39 2.24 2.28 1.64
N CYS A 40 2.83 2.12 2.81
CA CYS A 40 2.65 0.93 3.63
C CYS A 40 2.29 1.32 5.07
N GLN A 41 1.44 0.51 5.70
CA GLN A 41 1.10 0.66 7.11
C GLN A 41 1.13 -0.70 7.83
N LEU A 42 1.61 -0.67 9.08
CA LEU A 42 1.44 -1.76 10.04
C LEU A 42 0.26 -1.41 10.95
N GLU A 43 -0.84 -2.17 10.88
CA GLU A 43 -2.09 -1.80 11.57
C GLU A 43 -2.08 -2.13 13.08
N ASP A 44 -1.08 -2.86 13.57
CA ASP A 44 -0.97 -3.23 14.99
C ASP A 44 0.09 -2.41 15.75
N LEU A 45 -0.34 -1.86 16.90
CA LEU A 45 0.35 -1.19 18.03
C LEU A 45 1.44 -0.13 17.76
N LEU A 46 2.04 -0.06 16.58
CA LEU A 46 3.22 0.76 16.31
C LEU A 46 2.98 1.92 15.35
N ASN A 47 1.77 2.03 14.74
CA ASN A 47 1.43 3.08 13.75
C ASN A 47 2.58 3.34 12.77
N PHE A 48 3.25 2.27 12.37
CA PHE A 48 4.43 2.37 11.52
C PHE A 48 3.94 2.58 10.09
N VAL A 49 4.35 3.71 9.51
CA VAL A 49 3.95 4.13 8.17
C VAL A 49 5.20 4.41 7.35
N GLU A 50 5.20 3.91 6.13
CA GLU A 50 6.26 4.13 5.15
C GLU A 50 5.68 4.74 3.89
N VAL A 51 6.38 5.74 3.36
CA VAL A 51 6.05 6.40 2.10
C VAL A 51 7.32 6.49 1.27
N TYR A 52 7.23 6.08 0.00
CA TYR A 52 8.33 6.15 -0.95
C TYR A 52 7.87 6.82 -2.24
N ASP A 53 8.68 7.78 -2.71
CA ASP A 53 8.58 8.36 -4.05
C ASP A 53 9.38 7.49 -5.00
N LEU A 54 8.72 6.64 -5.78
CA LEU A 54 9.36 5.63 -6.62
C LEU A 54 10.03 6.24 -7.86
N ASP A 55 9.75 7.50 -8.19
CA ASP A 55 10.47 8.21 -9.25
C ASP A 55 11.86 8.65 -8.79
N LYS A 56 12.00 9.01 -7.50
CA LYS A 56 13.28 9.43 -6.90
C LYS A 56 14.04 8.28 -6.24
N ASP A 57 13.32 7.32 -5.68
CA ASP A 57 13.85 6.19 -4.93
C ASP A 57 13.15 4.87 -5.32
N PRO A 58 13.49 4.30 -6.49
CA PRO A 58 12.92 3.04 -6.96
C PRO A 58 13.24 1.82 -6.09
N HIS A 59 14.17 1.98 -5.15
CA HIS A 59 14.67 0.91 -4.29
C HIS A 59 14.23 1.06 -2.83
N GLU A 60 13.40 2.06 -2.52
CA GLU A 60 12.69 2.19 -1.24
C GLU A 60 13.64 2.30 -0.03
N PHE A 61 14.75 3.00 -0.18
CA PHE A 61 15.74 3.24 0.87
C PHE A 61 15.41 4.43 1.78
N ASP A 62 14.74 5.46 1.26
CA ASP A 62 14.44 6.70 1.99
C ASP A 62 12.94 6.81 2.29
N ASN A 63 12.56 6.56 3.55
CA ASN A 63 11.18 6.72 3.98
C ASN A 63 10.85 8.22 4.16
N ILE A 64 10.07 8.76 3.23
CA ILE A 64 9.69 10.17 3.19
C ILE A 64 8.40 10.50 3.98
N VAL A 65 7.88 9.61 4.83
CA VAL A 65 6.62 9.84 5.58
C VAL A 65 6.59 11.15 6.35
N ASN A 66 7.75 11.63 6.84
CA ASN A 66 7.85 12.86 7.63
C ASN A 66 8.01 14.13 6.78
N THR A 67 8.33 14.00 5.49
CA THR A 67 8.60 15.12 4.58
C THR A 67 7.61 15.21 3.42
N ALA A 68 6.85 14.14 3.17
CA ALA A 68 5.81 14.10 2.16
C ALA A 68 4.61 15.00 2.53
N ASP A 69 3.87 15.42 1.52
CA ASP A 69 2.63 16.18 1.70
C ASP A 69 1.62 15.36 2.51
N GLN A 70 1.11 15.92 3.61
CA GLN A 70 0.12 15.27 4.45
C GLN A 70 -1.18 14.95 3.69
N GLN A 71 -1.54 15.75 2.69
CA GLN A 71 -2.70 15.46 1.83
C GLN A 71 -2.48 14.21 0.99
N LEU A 72 -1.28 14.04 0.43
CA LEU A 72 -0.89 12.83 -0.30
C LEU A 72 -0.98 11.59 0.61
N ILE A 73 -0.43 11.67 1.83
CA ILE A 73 -0.48 10.55 2.80
C ILE A 73 -1.92 10.19 3.14
N ALA A 74 -2.79 11.19 3.35
CA ALA A 74 -4.20 10.96 3.66
C ALA A 74 -4.94 10.27 2.51
N ILE A 75 -4.68 10.70 1.26
CA ILE A 75 -5.24 10.06 0.06
C ILE A 75 -4.76 8.61 -0.03
N LEU A 76 -3.45 8.36 0.05
CA LEU A 76 -2.89 7.00 -0.04
C LEU A 76 -3.42 6.06 1.04
N LYS A 77 -3.61 6.56 2.26
CA LYS A 77 -4.21 5.81 3.36
C LYS A 77 -5.67 5.46 3.07
N GLN A 78 -6.45 6.43 2.58
CA GLN A 78 -7.86 6.22 2.24
C GLN A 78 -8.00 5.19 1.11
N GLU A 79 -7.18 5.30 0.07
CA GLU A 79 -7.16 4.34 -1.04
C GLU A 79 -6.78 2.93 -0.58
N LEU A 80 -5.78 2.80 0.31
CA LEU A 80 -5.44 1.50 0.90
C LEU A 80 -6.60 0.91 1.71
N PHE A 81 -7.34 1.75 2.45
CA PHE A 81 -8.53 1.34 3.21
C PHE A 81 -9.68 0.90 2.29
N ASP A 82 -9.89 1.58 1.17
CA ASP A 82 -10.93 1.21 0.22
C ASP A 82 -10.57 -0.09 -0.52
N LEU A 83 -9.28 -0.29 -0.84
CA LEU A 83 -8.76 -1.53 -1.41
C LEU A 83 -8.84 -2.72 -0.45
N SER A 84 -8.60 -2.51 0.85
CA SER A 84 -8.70 -3.60 1.84
C SER A 84 -10.13 -4.12 2.01
N ARG A 85 -11.13 -3.32 1.63
CA ARG A 85 -12.56 -3.65 1.70
C ARG A 85 -13.16 -4.08 0.37
N CYS A 86 -12.47 -3.83 -0.74
CA CYS A 86 -12.96 -4.21 -2.05
C CYS A 86 -12.77 -5.73 -2.29
N SER A 87 -13.61 -6.32 -3.14
CA SER A 87 -13.42 -7.68 -3.61
C SER A 87 -13.88 -7.86 -5.05
N GLY A 88 -13.20 -8.74 -5.79
CA GLY A 88 -13.55 -9.07 -7.17
C GLY A 88 -13.40 -7.91 -8.14
N ILE A 89 -14.35 -7.79 -9.09
CA ILE A 89 -14.30 -6.81 -10.20
C ILE A 89 -14.37 -5.37 -9.68
N ALA A 90 -15.01 -5.13 -8.54
CA ALA A 90 -15.14 -3.81 -7.94
C ALA A 90 -13.78 -3.17 -7.56
N CYS A 91 -12.72 -3.96 -7.38
CA CYS A 91 -11.36 -3.47 -7.11
C CYS A 91 -10.64 -2.95 -8.36
N LYS A 92 -11.04 -3.37 -9.56
CA LYS A 92 -10.36 -2.99 -10.82
C LYS A 92 -10.64 -1.56 -11.26
N SER A 93 -11.71 -0.97 -10.75
CA SER A 93 -12.24 0.31 -11.24
C SER A 93 -12.09 1.46 -10.25
N LEU A 94 -11.40 1.27 -9.11
CA LEU A 94 -11.13 2.36 -8.17
C LEU A 94 -10.15 3.32 -8.85
N PRO A 95 -10.58 4.49 -9.34
CA PRO A 95 -9.69 5.48 -9.90
C PRO A 95 -9.01 6.14 -8.71
N LEU A 96 -7.71 5.92 -8.55
CA LEU A 96 -6.94 6.56 -7.50
C LEU A 96 -6.99 8.07 -7.71
N ASN A 97 -7.61 8.81 -6.77
CA ASN A 97 -7.77 10.27 -6.85
C ASN A 97 -6.55 10.95 -6.24
N ILE A 98 -5.39 10.78 -6.88
CA ILE A 98 -4.09 11.23 -6.35
C ILE A 98 -3.63 12.52 -7.00
#